data_AF-A0A1Z3N6T6-F1
#
_entry.id   AF-A0A1Z3N6T6-F1
#
_cell.length_a   1.000
_cell.length_b   1.000
_cell.length_c   1.000
_cell.angle_alpha   90.00
_cell.angle_beta   90.00
_cell.angle_gamma   90.00
#
_symmetry.space_group_name_H-M   'P 1'
#
loop_
_entity.id
_entity.type
_entity.pdbx_description
1 polymer ?
#
loop_
_entity_poly.entity_id
_entity_poly.type
_entity_poly.pdbx_seq_one_letter_code
_entity_poly.pdbx_strand_id
1 'polypeptide(L)'
;MKEFVIEAQKIEPMHRHSYIFESFDNLEGGDSLVIVNNHDPLPLLRQFGESRPNQFVDEYLEKGPNVWKLRLTKKKKEGCCGFCE
;
A
#
# COMPACT_ATOMS: atom_id res chain seq x y z
N MET A 1 13.99 -2.42 7.60
CA MET A 1 13.38 -1.79 6.41
C MET A 1 13.33 -2.87 5.35
N LYS A 2 12.21 -3.57 5.28
CA LYS A 2 11.93 -4.57 4.27
C LYS A 2 11.06 -3.96 3.19
N GLU A 3 11.27 -4.44 1.97
CA GLU A 3 10.44 -4.09 0.83
C GLU A 3 9.75 -5.37 0.34
N PHE A 4 8.44 -5.28 0.15
CA PHE A 4 7.62 -6.37 -0.38
C PHE A 4 7.09 -5.95 -1.74
N VAL A 5 7.18 -6.81 -2.75
CA VAL A 5 6.71 -6.50 -4.10
C VAL A 5 5.49 -7.36 -4.41
N ILE A 6 4.39 -6.73 -4.81
CA ILE A 6 3.16 -7.39 -5.24
C ILE A 6 2.87 -7.04 -6.68
N GLU A 7 2.78 -8.06 -7.53
CA GLU A 7 2.30 -7.94 -8.90
C GLU A 7 0.78 -8.01 -8.92
N ALA A 8 0.13 -6.85 -8.81
CA ALA A 8 -1.31 -6.74 -8.72
C ALA A 8 -2.01 -7.41 -9.91
N GLN A 9 -1.43 -7.29 -11.11
CA GLN A 9 -1.93 -7.90 -12.34
C GLN A 9 -2.04 -9.44 -12.30
N LYS A 10 -1.27 -10.11 -11.44
CA LYS A 10 -1.32 -11.57 -11.26
C LYS A 10 -2.42 -12.01 -10.28
N ILE A 11 -3.01 -11.07 -9.55
CA ILE A 11 -4.05 -11.34 -8.57
C ILE A 11 -5.41 -11.02 -9.19
N GLU A 12 -6.38 -11.90 -8.94
CA GLU A 12 -7.75 -11.69 -9.37
C GLU A 12 -8.28 -10.33 -8.88
N PRO A 13 -8.96 -9.56 -9.74
CA PRO A 13 -9.38 -8.20 -9.42
C PRO A 13 -10.24 -8.12 -8.15
N MET A 14 -11.04 -9.15 -7.88
CA MET A 14 -11.90 -9.23 -6.70
C MET A 14 -11.11 -9.40 -5.39
N HIS A 15 -9.95 -10.05 -5.44
CA HIS A 15 -9.11 -10.34 -4.26
C HIS A 15 -7.93 -9.37 -4.11
N ARG A 16 -7.55 -8.68 -5.18
CA ARG A 16 -6.40 -7.78 -5.26
C ARG A 16 -6.39 -6.73 -4.17
N HIS A 17 -7.52 -6.03 -3.97
CA HIS A 17 -7.60 -4.99 -2.95
C HIS A 17 -7.41 -5.57 -1.55
N SER A 18 -8.15 -6.62 -1.21
CA SER A 18 -8.04 -7.29 0.10
C SER A 18 -6.63 -7.77 0.37
N TYR A 19 -5.99 -8.41 -0.61
CA TYR A 19 -4.62 -8.92 -0.47
C TYR A 19 -3.59 -7.80 -0.25
N ILE A 20 -3.66 -6.71 -1.01
CA ILE A 20 -2.75 -5.57 -0.85
C ILE A 20 -2.98 -4.89 0.52
N PHE A 21 -4.24 -4.73 0.93
CA PHE A 21 -4.60 -4.16 2.23
C PHE A 21 -4.06 -5.01 3.38
N GLU A 22 -4.27 -6.32 3.34
CA GLU A 22 -3.78 -7.27 4.34
C GLU A 22 -2.25 -7.31 4.35
N SER A 23 -1.61 -7.35 3.18
CA SER A 23 -0.15 -7.32 3.07
C SER A 23 0.43 -6.04 3.68
N PHE A 24 -0.20 -4.89 3.43
CA PHE A 24 0.20 -3.62 4.02
C PHE A 24 -0.03 -3.60 5.55
N ASP A 25 -1.14 -4.16 6.02
CA ASP A 25 -1.46 -4.21 7.45
C ASP A 25 -0.43 -5.04 8.23
N ASN A 26 0.04 -6.13 7.65
CA ASN A 26 1.08 -7.00 8.21
C ASN A 26 2.49 -6.38 8.20
N LEU A 27 2.72 -5.26 7.52
CA LEU A 27 4.03 -4.60 7.53
C LEU A 27 4.38 -4.05 8.91
N GLU A 28 5.67 -4.02 9.22
CA GLU A 28 6.17 -3.30 10.38
C GLU A 28 6.35 -1.80 10.06
N GLY A 29 6.42 -0.98 11.10
CA GLY A 29 6.66 0.45 10.92
C GLY A 29 8.01 0.74 10.26
N GLY A 30 7.98 1.38 9.09
CA GLY A 30 9.15 1.67 8.25
C GLY A 30 9.41 0.66 7.14
N ASP A 31 8.58 -0.38 7.00
CA ASP A 31 8.60 -1.27 5.84
C ASP A 31 7.78 -0.70 4.68
N SER A 32 8.06 -1.18 3.48
CA SER A 32 7.46 -0.71 2.23
C SER A 32 6.82 -1.84 1.43
N LEU A 33 5.72 -1.52 0.75
CA LEU A 33 5.02 -2.39 -0.20
C LEU A 33 5.02 -1.74 -1.58
N VAL A 34 5.66 -2.39 -2.56
CA VAL A 34 5.67 -1.96 -3.96
C VAL A 34 4.61 -2.72 -4.72
N ILE A 35 3.64 -2.00 -5.23
CA ILE A 35 2.55 -2.50 -6.06
C ILE A 35 2.94 -2.27 -7.51
N VAL A 36 3.08 -3.36 -8.26
CA VAL A 36 3.37 -3.35 -9.70
C VAL A 36 2.11 -3.69 -10.46
N ASN A 37 1.72 -2.81 -11.37
CA ASN A 37 0.51 -2.96 -12.17
C ASN A 37 0.74 -2.46 -13.60
N ASN A 38 -0.07 -2.95 -14.54
CA ASN A 38 -0.03 -2.50 -15.94
C ASN A 38 -0.88 -1.24 -16.19
N HIS A 39 -1.46 -0.65 -15.16
CA HIS A 39 -2.25 0.58 -15.20
C HIS A 39 -2.14 1.34 -13.88
N ASP A 40 -2.52 2.61 -13.89
CA ASP A 40 -2.44 3.49 -12.72
C ASP A 40 -3.37 3.01 -11.58
N PRO A 41 -2.82 2.70 -10.39
CA PRO A 41 -3.60 2.24 -9.24
C PRO A 41 -4.23 3.40 -8.43
N LEU A 42 -4.61 4.51 -9.07
CA LEU A 42 -5.28 5.64 -8.42
C LEU A 42 -6.48 5.26 -7.53
N PRO A 43 -7.45 4.42 -7.98
CA PRO A 43 -8.60 4.07 -7.14
C PRO A 43 -8.19 3.33 -5.88
N LEU A 44 -7.18 2.46 -5.98
CA LEU A 44 -6.62 1.73 -4.84
C LEU A 44 -5.96 2.70 -3.85
N LEU A 45 -5.14 3.63 -4.35
CA LEU A 45 -4.47 4.64 -3.51
C LEU A 45 -5.49 5.51 -2.77
N ARG A 46 -6.55 5.94 -3.46
CA ARG A 46 -7.64 6.71 -2.84
C ARG A 46 -8.31 5.91 -1.71
N GLN A 47 -8.67 4.65 -1.96
CA GLN A 47 -9.29 3.79 -0.93
C GLN A 47 -8.35 3.56 0.26
N PHE A 48 -7.03 3.47 0.01
CA PHE A 48 -6.02 3.42 1.06
C PHE A 48 -6.01 4.70 1.90
N GLY A 49 -6.02 5.87 1.26
CA GLY A 49 -6.06 7.17 1.93
C GLY A 49 -7.31 7.36 2.79
N GLU A 50 -8.46 6.87 2.33
CA GLU A 50 -9.73 6.92 3.07
C GLU A 50 -9.72 5.95 4.28
N SER A 51 -9.19 4.73 4.13
CA SER A 51 -9.14 3.74 5.23
C SER A 51 -8.00 3.97 6.24
N ARG A 52 -6.86 4.51 5.80
CA ARG A 52 -5.63 4.64 6.61
C ARG A 52 -5.00 6.03 6.48
N PRO A 53 -5.76 7.09 6.78
CA PRO A 53 -5.24 8.45 6.69
C PRO A 53 -4.00 8.60 7.57
N ASN A 54 -2.97 9.26 7.04
CA ASN A 54 -1.71 9.55 7.72
C ASN A 54 -0.91 8.34 8.25
N GLN A 55 -1.23 7.09 7.90
CA GLN A 55 -0.49 5.91 8.35
C GLN A 55 0.55 5.41 7.35
N PHE A 56 0.58 5.97 6.14
CA PHE A 56 1.50 5.57 5.09
C PHE A 56 2.03 6.77 4.31
N VAL A 57 3.04 6.51 3.49
CA VAL A 57 3.58 7.42 2.47
C VAL A 57 3.52 6.69 1.15
N ASP A 58 2.81 7.24 0.18
CA ASP A 58 2.84 6.78 -1.20
C ASP A 58 3.96 7.48 -1.99
N GLU A 59 4.67 6.70 -2.80
CA GLU A 59 5.76 7.15 -3.65
C GLU A 59 5.66 6.41 -4.98
N TYR A 60 5.52 7.14 -6.08
CA TYR A 60 5.54 6.53 -7.40
C TYR A 60 6.98 6.28 -7.83
N LEU A 61 7.36 5.01 -7.95
CA LEU A 61 8.68 4.61 -8.46
C LEU A 61 8.70 4.62 -9.99
N GLU A 62 7.57 4.29 -10.61
CA GLU A 62 7.45 4.25 -12.07
C GLU A 62 6.03 4.65 -12.48
N LYS A 63 5.94 5.64 -13.36
CA LYS A 63 4.70 6.10 -13.99
C LYS A 63 4.83 5.85 -15.48
N GLY A 64 4.57 4.62 -15.91
CA GLY A 64 4.66 4.25 -17.31
C GLY A 64 3.54 4.86 -18.15
N PRO A 65 3.49 4.43 -19.42
CA PRO A 65 2.28 3.84 -19.97
C PRO A 65 2.31 2.29 -19.92
N ASN A 66 3.49 1.67 -19.79
CA ASN A 66 3.66 0.21 -19.83
C ASN A 66 3.64 -0.46 -18.44
N VAL A 67 4.23 0.19 -17.44
CA VAL A 67 4.36 -0.33 -16.06
C VAL A 67 4.16 0.79 -15.07
N TRP A 68 3.35 0.53 -14.04
CA TRP A 68 3.08 1.44 -12.93
C TRP A 68 3.57 0.79 -11.64
N LYS A 69 4.50 1.46 -10.95
CA LYS A 69 5.03 1.01 -9.66
C LYS A 69 4.73 2.05 -8.60
N LEU A 70 3.94 1.66 -7.61
CA LEU A 70 3.57 2.47 -6.47
C LEU A 70 4.14 1.86 -5.20
N ARG A 71 4.98 2.59 -4.48
CA ARG A 71 5.53 2.20 -3.19
C ARG A 71 4.70 2.82 -2.07
N LEU A 72 4.17 1.98 -1.19
CA LEU A 72 3.49 2.37 0.04
C LEU A 72 4.41 2.05 1.22
N THR A 73 4.91 3.07 1.89
CA THR A 73 5.73 2.90 3.09
C THR A 73 4.88 3.09 4.32
N LYS A 74 4.83 2.08 5.21
CA LYS A 74 4.09 2.18 6.47
C LYS A 74 4.86 3.09 7.42
N LYS A 75 4.21 4.14 7.89
CA LYS A 75 4.81 5.00 8.92
C LYS A 75 4.93 4.20 10.20
N LYS A 76 6.04 4.38 10.92
CA LYS A 76 6.13 3.89 12.30
C LYS A 76 5.00 4.55 13.07
N LYS A 77 4.14 3.75 13.70
CA LYS A 77 3.17 4.27 14.67
C LYS A 77 4.01 4.89 15.78
N GLU A 78 4.15 6.21 15.76
CA GLU A 78 4.45 6.95 16.97
C GLU A 78 3.19 6.80 17.81
N GLY A 79 3.30 6.05 18.90
CA GLY A 79 2.18 5.44 19.60
C GLY A 79 1.00 6.39 19.81
N CYS A 80 -0.17 6.02 19.29
CA CYS A 80 -1.41 6.59 19.79
C CYS A 80 -1.80 5.79 21.03
N CYS A 81 -1.49 6.36 22.18
CA CYS A 81 -2.24 6.16 23.41
C CYS A 81 -3.72 6.43 23.12
N GLY A 82 -4.56 5.45 23.39
CA GLY A 82 -6.01 5.57 23.30
C GLY A 82 -6.64 4.56 24.27
N PHE A 83 -6.58 4.91 25.55
CA PHE A 83 -7.41 4.30 26.59
C PHE A 83 -8.89 4.66 26.37
N CYS A 84 -9.80 3.86 26.96
CA CYS A 84 -11.28 3.86 26.95
C CYS A 84 -11.88 2.87 25.91
N GLU A 85 -12.65 1.83 26.25
CA GLU A 85 -13.52 1.54 27.42
C GLU A 85 -13.33 0.11 27.97
#